data_AF-A0A821WKV8-F1
#
_entry.id   AF-A0A821WKV8-F1
#
_cell.length_a   1.000
_cell.length_b   1.000
_cell.length_c   1.000
_cell.angle_alpha   90.00
_cell.angle_beta   90.00
_cell.angle_gamma   90.00
#
_symmetry.space_group_name_H-M   'P 1'
#
loop_
_entity.id
_entity.type
_entity.pdbx_description
1 polymer ?
#
loop_
_entity_poly.entity_id
_entity_poly.type
_entity_poly.pdbx_seq_one_letter_code
_entity_poly.pdbx_strand_id
1 'polypeptide(L)'
;MGRKAADITTKRTIIFLRASGMSQHEISRKLNISRNCIYQTINKFNKLHTIATKPRAGRRSKLTDRQKRAIKLQQVRDDTLSLNDLIRYV
;
A
#
# COMPACT_ATOMS: atom_id res chain seq x y z
N MET A 1 19.72 7.79 -0.88
CA MET A 1 19.37 6.36 -1.13
C MET A 1 18.18 5.98 -0.26
N GLY A 2 17.01 5.68 -0.86
CA GLY A 2 15.80 5.36 -0.11
C GLY A 2 15.80 3.95 0.47
N ARG A 3 15.27 3.78 1.70
CA ARG A 3 15.11 2.45 2.33
C ARG A 3 14.07 1.63 1.55
N LYS A 4 14.46 0.46 1.04
CA LYS A 4 13.55 -0.50 0.40
C LYS A 4 12.89 -1.38 1.46
N ALA A 5 11.63 -1.74 1.24
CA ALA A 5 10.93 -2.66 2.15
C ALA A 5 11.53 -4.07 2.03
N ALA A 6 11.49 -4.83 3.13
CA ALA A 6 11.87 -6.25 3.12
C ALA A 6 11.00 -7.03 2.13
N ASP A 7 11.61 -8.02 1.47
CA ASP A 7 10.94 -8.85 0.48
C ASP A 7 9.81 -9.68 1.11
N ILE A 8 8.83 -10.06 0.29
CA ILE A 8 7.68 -10.88 0.70
C ILE A 8 8.15 -12.25 1.21
N THR A 9 9.16 -12.86 0.59
CA THR A 9 9.70 -14.17 1.03
C THR A 9 10.29 -14.07 2.43
N THR A 10 11.05 -13.01 2.70
CA THR A 10 11.64 -12.73 4.01
C THR A 10 10.58 -12.50 5.09
N LYS A 11 9.48 -11.80 4.77
CA LYS A 11 8.40 -11.61 5.73
C LYS A 11 7.65 -12.91 6.02
N ARG A 12 7.43 -13.76 5.01
CA ARG A 12 6.82 -15.10 5.19
C ARG A 12 7.65 -15.97 6.13
N THR A 13 8.97 -16.02 5.92
CA THR A 13 9.87 -16.79 6.79
C THR A 13 9.86 -16.27 8.23
N ILE A 14 9.86 -14.95 8.44
CA ILE A 14 9.73 -14.35 9.78
C ILE A 14 8.43 -14.82 10.49
N ILE A 15 7.29 -14.77 9.79
CA ILE A 15 5.99 -15.15 10.37
C ILE A 15 5.94 -16.66 10.65
N PHE A 16 6.46 -17.48 9.74
CA PHE A 16 6.54 -18.92 9.93
C PHE A 16 7.39 -19.29 11.16
N LEU A 17 8.58 -18.72 11.31
CA LEU A 17 9.45 -18.97 12.47
C LEU A 17 8.83 -18.46 13.78
N ARG A 18 8.06 -17.36 13.72
CA ARG A 18 7.31 -16.89 14.87
C ARG A 18 6.18 -17.84 15.25
N ALA A 19 5.47 -18.38 14.26
CA ALA A 19 4.41 -19.37 14.47
C ALA A 19 4.96 -20.69 15.02
N SER A 20 6.19 -21.06 14.69
CA SER A 20 6.89 -22.21 15.27
C SER A 20 7.43 -21.97 16.69
N GLY A 21 7.08 -20.84 17.33
CA GLY A 21 7.44 -20.54 18.71
C GLY A 21 8.79 -19.86 18.92
N MET A 22 9.55 -19.53 17.87
CA MET A 22 10.86 -18.87 18.07
C MET A 22 10.71 -17.44 18.60
N SER A 23 11.66 -17.05 19.44
CA SER A 23 11.79 -15.68 19.92
C SER A 23 12.26 -14.75 18.81
N GLN A 24 11.92 -13.46 18.90
CA GLN A 24 12.36 -12.46 17.92
C GLN A 24 13.90 -12.35 17.84
N HIS A 25 14.58 -12.65 18.94
CA HIS A 25 16.03 -12.59 19.03
C HIS A 25 16.69 -13.78 18.30
N GLU A 26 16.15 -14.99 18.45
CA GLU A 26 16.61 -16.17 17.68
C GLU A 26 16.37 -15.98 16.18
N ILE A 27 15.20 -15.46 15.80
CA ILE A 27 14.88 -15.15 14.40
C ILE A 27 15.87 -14.12 13.83
N SER A 28 16.22 -13.11 14.64
CA SER A 28 17.19 -12.06 14.25
C SER A 28 18.57 -12.65 13.96
N ARG A 29 19.07 -13.52 14.85
CA ARG A 29 20.35 -14.22 14.65
C ARG A 29 20.30 -15.17 13.45
N LYS A 30 19.20 -15.89 13.27
CA LYS A 30 19.03 -16.90 12.22
C LYS A 30 18.94 -16.30 10.81
N LEU A 31 18.21 -15.19 10.67
CA LEU A 31 18.00 -14.55 9.37
C LEU A 31 18.95 -13.37 9.10
N ASN A 32 19.77 -12.99 10.08
CA ASN A 32 20.60 -11.78 10.06
C ASN A 32 19.79 -10.50 9.73
N ILE A 33 18.62 -10.38 10.36
CA ILE A 33 17.69 -9.25 10.18
C ILE A 33 17.57 -8.50 11.49
N SER A 34 17.54 -7.17 11.43
CA SER A 34 17.34 -6.35 12.63
C SER A 34 16.05 -6.74 13.37
N ARG A 35 16.15 -6.83 14.70
CA ARG A 35 15.01 -7.15 15.56
C ARG A 35 13.82 -6.18 15.37
N ASN A 36 14.09 -4.91 15.06
CA ASN A 36 13.05 -3.92 14.76
C ASN A 36 12.25 -4.28 13.49
N CYS A 37 12.91 -4.75 12.43
CA CYS A 37 12.22 -5.19 11.22
C CYS A 37 11.32 -6.42 11.48
N ILE A 38 11.80 -7.37 12.28
CA ILE A 38 11.04 -8.54 12.71
C ILE A 38 9.81 -8.12 13.52
N TYR A 39 10.01 -7.27 14.54
CA TYR A 39 8.94 -6.72 15.37
C TYR A 39 7.86 -6.01 14.54
N GLN A 40 8.25 -5.10 13.63
CA GLN A 40 7.31 -4.40 12.76
C GLN A 40 6.55 -5.36 11.84
N THR A 41 7.23 -6.38 11.31
CA THR A 41 6.60 -7.38 10.44
C THR A 41 5.53 -8.18 11.18
N ILE A 42 5.86 -8.67 12.38
CA ILE A 42 4.93 -9.43 13.24
C ILE A 42 3.74 -8.54 13.63
N ASN A 43 3.98 -7.33 14.11
CA ASN A 43 2.91 -6.42 14.50
C ASN A 43 1.99 -6.05 13.35
N LYS A 44 2.56 -5.83 12.15
CA LYS A 44 1.77 -5.53 10.96
C LYS A 44 0.91 -6.72 10.55
N PHE A 45 1.46 -7.94 10.60
CA PHE A 45 0.71 -9.15 10.33
C PHE A 45 -0.42 -9.35 11.33
N ASN A 46 -0.19 -9.16 12.63
CA ASN A 46 -1.22 -9.28 13.65
C ASN A 46 -2.37 -8.27 13.48
N LYS A 47 -2.07 -7.07 12.97
CA LYS A 47 -3.07 -6.00 12.76
C LYS A 47 -3.84 -6.13 11.44
N LEU A 48 -3.16 -6.53 10.37
CA LEU A 48 -3.71 -6.47 9.00
C LEU A 48 -3.92 -7.83 8.36
N HIS A 49 -3.49 -8.92 9.03
CA HIS A 49 -3.52 -10.30 8.56
C HIS A 49 -2.96 -10.48 7.14
N THR A 50 -2.00 -9.64 6.76
CA THR A 50 -1.39 -9.64 5.43
C THR A 50 0.09 -9.35 5.48
N ILE A 51 0.82 -9.99 4.56
CA ILE A 51 2.27 -9.87 4.38
C ILE A 51 2.61 -8.87 3.26
N ALA A 52 1.63 -8.62 2.38
CA ALA A 52 1.81 -7.78 1.21
C ALA A 52 2.08 -6.33 1.60
N THR A 53 3.07 -5.72 0.94
CA THR A 53 3.28 -4.28 1.03
C THR A 53 2.31 -3.61 0.08
N LYS A 54 1.26 -2.97 0.62
CA LYS A 54 0.41 -2.08 -0.19
C LYS A 54 1.20 -0.82 -0.59
N PRO A 55 0.91 -0.25 -1.78
CA PRO A 55 1.47 1.05 -2.15
C PRO A 55 1.06 2.09 -1.10
N ARG A 56 1.91 3.11 -0.94
CA ARG A 56 1.58 4.24 -0.06
C ARG A 56 0.33 4.92 -0.59
N ALA A 57 -0.57 5.32 0.32
CA ALA A 57 -1.70 6.14 -0.07
C ALA A 57 -1.18 7.47 -0.65
N GLY A 58 -1.63 7.79 -1.85
CA GLY A 58 -1.37 9.08 -2.49
C GLY A 58 -2.28 10.18 -1.95
N ARG A 59 -2.18 11.36 -2.55
CA ARG A 59 -3.12 12.47 -2.28
C ARG A 59 -4.54 12.03 -2.64
N ARG A 60 -5.50 12.28 -1.74
CA ARG A 60 -6.92 11.99 -2.02
C ARG A 60 -7.39 12.78 -3.24
N SER A 61 -8.09 12.11 -4.15
CA SER A 61 -8.73 12.74 -5.30
C SER A 61 -9.91 13.60 -4.82
N LYS A 62 -10.04 14.82 -5.33
CA LYS A 62 -11.23 15.66 -5.08
C LYS A 62 -12.47 15.15 -5.81
N LEU A 63 -12.25 14.51 -6.97
CA LEU A 63 -13.31 13.97 -7.82
C LEU A 63 -13.39 12.45 -7.66
N THR A 64 -14.61 11.93 -7.65
CA THR A 64 -14.92 10.52 -7.81
C THR A 64 -14.62 10.06 -9.24
N ASP A 65 -14.44 8.75 -9.44
CA ASP A 65 -14.15 8.21 -10.77
C ASP A 65 -15.34 8.36 -11.74
N ARG A 66 -16.58 8.39 -11.20
CA ARG A 66 -17.79 8.69 -11.98
C ARG A 66 -17.79 10.12 -12.51
N GLN A 67 -17.47 11.11 -11.68
CA GLN A 67 -17.38 12.52 -12.09
C GLN A 67 -16.28 12.71 -13.14
N LYS A 68 -15.09 12.11 -12.93
CA LYS A 68 -14.01 12.14 -13.93
C LYS A 68 -14.45 11.55 -15.26
N ARG A 69 -15.20 10.45 -15.23
CA ARG A 69 -15.72 9.81 -16.45
C ARG A 69 -16.76 10.69 -17.15
N ALA A 70 -17.65 11.33 -16.39
CA ALA A 70 -18.65 12.24 -16.95
C ALA A 70 -17.99 13.43 -17.65
N ILE A 71 -17.03 14.09 -16.99
CA ILE A 71 -16.26 15.21 -17.57
C ILE A 71 -15.57 14.78 -18.86
N LYS A 72 -14.87 13.63 -18.85
CA LYS A 72 -14.19 13.09 -20.04
C LYS A 72 -15.17 12.83 -21.19
N LEU A 73 -16.33 12.24 -20.90
CA LEU A 73 -17.32 11.94 -21.94
C LEU A 73 -17.93 13.21 -22.55
N GLN A 74 -18.18 14.25 -21.75
CA GLN A 74 -18.70 15.50 -22.28
C GLN A 74 -17.67 16.23 -23.15
N GLN A 75 -16.42 16.29 -22.71
CA GLN A 75 -15.33 16.86 -23.51
C GLN A 75 -15.12 16.13 -24.83
N VAL A 76 -15.33 14.81 -24.88
CA VAL A 76 -15.26 14.03 -26.13
C VAL A 76 -16.46 14.27 -27.03
N ARG A 77 -17.64 14.51 -26.46
CA ARG A 77 -18.87 14.81 -27.22
C ARG A 77 -18.84 16.21 -27.82
N ASP A 78 -18.31 17.15 -27.07
CA ASP A 78 -18.17 18.55 -27.45
C ASP A 78 -16.87 19.09 -26.86
N ASP A 79 -15.88 19.29 -27.73
CA ASP A 79 -14.55 19.75 -27.36
C ASP A 79 -14.47 21.27 -27.19
N THR A 80 -15.56 21.99 -27.48
CA THR A 80 -15.66 23.45 -27.33
C THR A 80 -16.14 23.87 -25.94
N LEU A 81 -16.58 22.91 -25.11
CA LEU A 81 -17.06 23.18 -23.74
C LEU A 81 -15.99 23.86 -22.88
N SER A 82 -16.40 24.94 -22.21
CA SER A 82 -15.54 25.63 -21.27
C SER A 82 -15.44 24.85 -19.95
N LEU A 83 -14.42 25.17 -19.15
CA LEU A 83 -14.29 24.58 -17.82
C LEU A 83 -15.52 24.84 -16.94
N ASN A 84 -16.16 26.01 -17.06
CA ASN A 84 -17.35 26.36 -16.27
C ASN A 84 -18.55 25.48 -16.62
N ASP A 85 -18.66 25.05 -17.87
CA ASP A 85 -19.71 24.13 -18.30
C ASP A 85 -19.45 22.71 -17.75
N LEU A 86 -18.18 22.30 -17.71
CA LEU A 86 -17.78 21.00 -17.17
C LEU A 86 -17.95 20.86 -15.65
N ILE A 87 -17.92 21.97 -14.89
CA ILE A 87 -18.16 21.98 -13.44
C ILE A 87 -19.55 21.42 -13.10
N ARG A 88 -20.55 21.55 -13.99
CA ARG A 88 -21.90 21.01 -13.79
C ARG A 88 -21.94 19.48 -13.66
N TYR A 89 -20.87 18.79 -14.04
CA TYR A 89 -20.73 17.34 -14.00
C TYR A 89 -19.81 16.84 -12.86
N VAL A 90 -19.37 17.75 -12.00
CA VAL A 90 -18.72 17.47 -10.71
C VAL A 90 -19.81 17.40 -9.64
#